data_AF-A0A1J9Q4N5-F1
#
_entry.id   AF-A0A1J9Q4N5-F1
#
_cell.length_a   1.000
_cell.length_b   1.000
_cell.length_c   1.000
_cell.angle_alpha   90.00
_cell.angle_beta   90.00
_cell.angle_gamma   90.00
#
_symmetry.space_group_name_H-M   'P 1'
#
loop_
_entity.id
_entity.type
_entity.pdbx_description
1 polymer ?
#
loop_
_entity_poly.entity_id
_entity_poly.type
_entity_poly.pdbx_seq_one_letter_code
_entity_poly.pdbx_strand_id
1 'polypeptide(L)'
;MSPLVQPFPTSALPTAIQTTTKNFQETARKPPAVKLSECALMEMVQYSCNPPEKGPPQGSAGGGVIECESVVRLFRRCAGGLTVETTTWERKGNGNGKGNKEAVSEGKQ
;
A
#
# COMPACT_ATOMS: atom_id res chain seq x y z
N MET A 1 -18.66 -8.52 4.21
CA MET A 1 -18.64 -7.48 3.16
C MET A 1 -17.64 -6.42 3.60
N SER A 2 -16.67 -6.05 2.76
CA SER A 2 -15.74 -4.95 3.07
C SER A 2 -16.51 -3.62 3.00
N PRO A 3 -16.30 -2.66 3.93
CA PRO A 3 -16.95 -1.36 3.85
C PRO A 3 -16.53 -0.61 2.58
N LEU A 4 -17.43 0.22 2.04
CA LEU A 4 -17.10 1.17 0.97
C LEU A 4 -16.13 2.21 1.54
N VAL A 5 -14.89 2.20 1.07
CA VAL A 5 -13.86 3.18 1.45
C VAL A 5 -13.61 4.09 0.25
N GLN A 6 -13.77 5.40 0.45
CA GLN A 6 -13.43 6.39 -0.57
C GLN A 6 -11.90 6.49 -0.68
N PRO A 7 -11.31 6.36 -1.89
CA PRO A 7 -9.88 6.57 -2.06
C PRO A 7 -9.52 8.02 -1.79
N PHE A 8 -8.37 8.26 -1.18
CA PHE A 8 -7.84 9.60 -0.91
C PHE A 8 -6.36 9.66 -1.30
N PRO A 9 -5.82 10.85 -1.64
CA PRO A 9 -4.43 10.98 -2.03
C PRO A 9 -3.51 10.67 -0.84
N THR A 10 -2.33 10.10 -1.11
CA THR A 10 -1.34 9.76 -0.08
C THR A 10 -0.96 10.94 0.83
N SER A 11 -0.98 12.17 0.30
CA SER A 11 -0.69 13.39 1.08
C SER A 11 -1.72 13.66 2.19
N ALA A 12 -2.94 13.18 2.05
CA ALA A 12 -3.99 13.32 3.05
C ALA A 12 -3.93 12.25 4.16
N LEU A 13 -3.02 11.27 4.05
CA LEU A 13 -2.91 10.16 5.00
C LEU A 13 -2.76 10.60 6.46
N PRO A 14 -1.89 11.59 6.83
CA PRO A 14 -1.74 11.99 8.23
C PRO A 14 -3.02 12.56 8.85
N THR A 15 -3.90 13.14 8.03
CA THR A 15 -5.20 13.68 8.45
C THR A 15 -6.27 12.60 8.46
N ALA A 16 -6.35 11.79 7.40
CA ALA A 16 -7.38 10.76 7.24
C ALA A 16 -7.33 9.68 8.35
N ILE A 17 -6.14 9.37 8.89
CA ILE A 17 -6.03 8.43 9.99
C ILE A 17 -6.58 8.97 11.31
N GLN A 18 -6.81 10.28 11.45
CA GLN A 18 -7.34 10.86 12.69
C GLN A 18 -8.84 10.68 12.83
N THR A 19 -9.52 10.22 11.78
CA THR A 19 -10.96 10.02 11.77
C THR A 19 -11.32 8.54 11.62
N THR A 20 -12.56 8.22 11.95
CA THR A 20 -13.18 6.91 11.80
C THR A 20 -14.65 7.09 11.44
N THR A 21 -15.18 6.18 10.63
CA THR A 21 -16.60 6.21 10.27
C THR A 21 -17.41 5.40 11.28
N LYS A 22 -18.45 6.01 11.85
CA LYS A 22 -19.44 5.33 12.69
C LYS A 22 -20.83 5.74 12.21
N ASN A 23 -21.71 4.78 11.93
CA ASN A 23 -23.06 5.03 11.42
C ASN A 23 -23.07 5.95 10.17
N PHE A 24 -22.14 5.72 9.23
CA PHE A 24 -21.97 6.55 8.02
C PHE A 24 -21.59 8.01 8.27
N GLN A 25 -21.22 8.37 9.49
CA GLN A 25 -20.71 9.70 9.85
C GLN A 25 -19.22 9.63 10.19
N GLU A 26 -18.48 10.61 9.70
CA GLU A 26 -17.07 10.76 10.05
C GLU A 26 -16.94 11.35 11.45
N THR A 27 -16.17 10.69 12.30
CA THR A 27 -15.96 11.09 13.69
C THR A 27 -14.46 11.09 13.99
N ALA A 28 -14.00 12.02 14.82
CA ALA A 28 -12.61 12.01 15.27
C ALA A 28 -12.31 10.77 16.12
N ARG A 29 -11.12 10.20 15.95
CA ARG A 29 -10.61 9.17 16.85
C ARG A 29 -10.42 9.76 18.24
N LYS A 30 -10.55 8.88 19.24
CA LYS A 30 -10.26 9.24 20.63
C LYS A 30 -8.78 9.63 20.75
N PRO A 31 -8.45 10.65 21.57
CA PRO A 31 -7.07 11.01 21.83
C PRO A 31 -6.27 9.84 22.47
N PRO A 32 -4.93 9.84 22.35
CA PRO A 32 -4.10 10.87 21.72
C PRO A 32 -4.13 10.83 20.19
N ALA A 33 -3.75 11.94 19.56
CA ALA A 33 -3.62 12.01 18.10
C ALA A 33 -2.58 11.00 17.59
N VAL A 34 -2.89 10.34 16.46
CA VAL A 34 -2.04 9.29 15.90
C VAL A 34 -0.88 9.94 15.15
N LYS A 35 0.35 9.61 15.53
CA LYS A 35 1.55 10.04 14.79
C LYS A 35 2.20 8.84 14.11
N LEU A 36 2.07 8.75 12.78
CA LEU A 36 2.57 7.59 12.01
C LEU A 36 4.04 7.30 12.23
N SER A 37 4.87 8.35 12.36
CA SER A 37 6.31 8.22 12.58
C SER A 37 6.67 7.52 13.89
N GLU A 38 5.81 7.60 14.91
CA GLU A 38 6.01 6.97 16.22
C GLU A 38 5.47 5.53 16.25
N CYS A 39 4.73 5.09 15.21
CA CYS A 39 4.19 3.74 15.11
C CYS A 39 5.23 2.76 14.54
N ALA A 40 5.15 1.49 14.94
CA ALA A 40 6.04 0.45 14.43
C ALA A 40 5.84 0.27 12.92
N LEU A 41 6.94 0.33 12.16
CA LEU A 41 6.96 0.04 10.73
C LEU A 41 7.12 -1.48 10.54
N MET A 42 6.16 -2.06 9.82
CA MET A 42 6.10 -3.49 9.52
C MET A 42 6.12 -3.69 8.01
N GLU A 43 6.66 -4.83 7.60
CA GLU A 43 6.67 -5.27 6.21
C GLU A 43 5.82 -6.54 6.04
N MET A 44 5.10 -6.62 4.93
CA MET A 44 4.37 -7.81 4.52
C MET A 44 4.63 -8.06 3.04
N VAL A 45 5.08 -9.27 2.72
CA VAL A 45 5.18 -9.75 1.34
C VAL A 45 3.84 -10.36 0.93
N GLN A 46 3.27 -9.86 -0.15
CA GLN A 46 2.08 -10.40 -0.79
C GLN A 46 2.44 -10.90 -2.19
N TYR A 47 1.60 -11.73 -2.79
CA TYR A 47 1.74 -12.09 -4.19
C TYR A 47 0.60 -11.48 -5.00
N SER A 48 0.93 -10.81 -6.10
CA SER A 48 -0.03 -10.26 -7.06
C SER A 48 0.06 -11.06 -8.34
N CYS A 49 -1.06 -11.67 -8.75
CA CYS A 49 -1.14 -12.50 -9.94
C CYS A 49 -1.80 -11.74 -11.08
N ASN A 50 -1.19 -11.77 -12.26
CA ASN A 50 -1.56 -10.98 -13.44
C ASN A 50 -1.83 -9.51 -13.08
N PRO A 51 -0.84 -8.83 -12.45
CA PRO A 51 -0.99 -7.47 -11.97
C PRO A 51 -1.41 -6.55 -13.12
N PRO A 52 -2.41 -5.68 -12.92
CA PRO A 52 -3.00 -4.88 -13.98
C PRO A 52 -1.99 -3.96 -14.65
N GLU A 53 -0.96 -3.50 -13.93
CA GLU A 53 0.14 -2.70 -14.49
C GLU A 53 0.99 -3.43 -15.54
N LYS A 54 1.07 -4.76 -15.51
CA LYS A 54 1.88 -5.56 -16.46
C LYS A 54 1.08 -6.06 -17.66
N GLY A 55 -0.25 -5.95 -17.61
CA GLY A 55 -1.12 -6.54 -18.62
C GLY A 55 -1.10 -8.07 -18.61
N PRO A 56 -1.84 -8.71 -19.53
CA PRO A 56 -1.84 -10.16 -19.65
C PRO A 56 -0.45 -10.67 -20.09
N PRO A 57 0.00 -11.84 -19.57
CA PRO A 57 1.29 -12.43 -19.97
C PRO A 57 1.43 -12.54 -21.49
N GLN A 58 2.61 -12.24 -22.05
CA GLN A 58 2.84 -12.41 -23.49
C GLN A 58 2.63 -13.89 -23.88
N GLY A 59 1.74 -14.13 -24.85
CA GLY A 59 1.34 -15.48 -25.26
C GLY A 59 0.06 -16.01 -24.61
N SER A 60 -0.54 -15.28 -23.67
CA SER A 60 -1.81 -15.65 -23.03
C SER A 60 -3.06 -15.15 -23.75
N ALA A 61 -3.00 -14.96 -25.07
CA ALA A 61 -4.16 -14.53 -25.89
C ALA A 61 -5.40 -15.45 -25.77
N GLY A 62 -5.27 -16.62 -25.12
CA GLY A 62 -6.36 -17.54 -24.74
C GLY A 62 -6.60 -17.75 -23.23
N GLY A 63 -6.04 -16.92 -22.33
CA GLY A 63 -6.43 -16.87 -20.91
C GLY A 63 -5.87 -17.95 -19.96
N GLY A 64 -4.84 -18.70 -20.36
CA GLY A 64 -4.37 -19.87 -19.60
C GLY A 64 -3.16 -19.69 -18.67
N VAL A 65 -2.47 -18.55 -18.70
CA VAL A 65 -1.21 -18.35 -17.94
C VAL A 65 -1.46 -17.38 -16.78
N ILE A 66 -1.02 -17.78 -15.59
CA ILE A 66 -1.03 -16.96 -14.38
C ILE A 66 0.41 -16.71 -13.98
N GLU A 67 0.84 -15.45 -14.03
CA GLU A 67 2.14 -15.02 -13.54
C GLU A 67 1.95 -14.21 -12.26
N CYS A 68 2.58 -14.65 -11.17
CA CYS A 68 2.51 -13.97 -9.89
C CYS A 68 3.86 -13.37 -9.51
N GLU A 69 3.83 -12.16 -8.98
CA GLU A 69 5.01 -11.49 -8.46
C GLU A 69 4.86 -11.12 -6.99
N SER A 70 5.97 -11.09 -6.26
CA SER A 70 5.98 -10.65 -4.87
C SER A 70 5.88 -9.13 -4.80
N VAL A 71 4.90 -8.62 -4.06
CA VAL A 71 4.70 -7.21 -3.78
C VAL A 71 4.94 -6.96 -2.30
N VAL A 72 5.94 -6.12 -2.00
CA VAL A 72 6.22 -5.67 -0.64
C VAL A 72 5.28 -4.52 -0.25
N ARG A 73 4.51 -4.73 0.80
CA ARG A 73 3.61 -3.74 1.42
C ARG A 73 4.14 -3.32 2.78
N LEU A 74 4.12 -2.03 3.05
CA LEU A 74 4.56 -1.45 4.32
C LEU A 74 3.35 -1.01 5.15
N PHE A 75 3.40 -1.22 6.45
CA PHE A 75 2.33 -0.90 7.38
C PHE A 75 2.85 -0.20 8.62
N ARG A 76 2.11 0.79 9.11
CA ARG A 76 2.28 1.34 10.47
C ARG A 76 1.29 0.66 11.40
N ARG A 77 1.82 -0.02 12.43
CA ARG A 77 1.04 -0.58 13.53
C ARG A 77 1.13 0.36 14.72
N CYS A 78 0.03 1.06 14.98
CA CYS A 78 -0.12 2.05 16.03
C CYS A 78 -0.83 1.46 17.26
N ALA A 79 -0.80 2.21 18.38
CA ALA A 79 -1.55 1.86 19.58
C ALA A 79 -3.06 1.75 19.31
N GLY A 80 -3.78 1.03 20.17
CA GLY A 80 -5.23 0.82 20.03
C GLY A 80 -5.61 -0.08 18.84
N GLY A 81 -4.67 -0.85 18.29
CA GLY A 81 -4.91 -1.81 17.21
C GLY A 81 -5.02 -1.20 15.81
N LEU A 82 -4.81 0.11 15.66
CA LEU A 82 -4.83 0.76 14.36
C LEU A 82 -3.65 0.29 13.51
N THR A 83 -3.96 -0.33 12.37
CA THR A 83 -2.99 -0.74 11.35
C THR A 83 -3.31 -0.01 10.06
N VAL A 84 -2.32 0.67 9.49
CA VAL A 84 -2.48 1.50 8.29
C VAL A 84 -1.45 1.06 7.26
N GLU A 85 -1.89 0.78 6.04
CA GLU A 85 -0.99 0.55 4.91
C GLU A 85 -0.37 1.88 4.49
N THR A 86 0.96 1.96 4.51
CA THR A 86 1.71 3.20 4.28
C THR A 86 2.72 3.08 3.14
N THR A 87 2.63 2.06 2.29
CA THR A 87 3.64 1.77 1.24
C THR A 87 3.98 3.00 0.41
N THR A 88 2.97 3.68 -0.14
CA THR A 88 3.18 4.87 -0.96
C THR A 88 3.68 6.06 -0.13
N TRP A 89 3.31 6.15 1.15
CA TRP A 89 3.71 7.23 2.04
C TRP A 89 5.20 7.10 2.42
N GLU A 90 5.65 5.90 2.80
CA GLU A 90 7.06 5.63 3.10
C GLU A 90 7.95 5.84 1.86
N ARG A 91 7.50 5.39 0.68
CA ARG A 91 8.23 5.56 -0.59
C ARG A 91 8.35 7.02 -1.02
N LYS A 92 7.37 7.87 -0.71
CA LYS A 92 7.39 9.31 -1.03
C LYS A 92 8.11 10.15 0.02
N GLY A 93 8.01 9.78 1.30
CA GLY A 93 8.42 10.62 2.43
C GLY A 93 9.87 10.45 2.90
N ASN A 94 10.51 9.30 2.65
CA ASN A 94 11.88 9.03 3.10
C ASN A 94 12.88 8.98 1.92
N GLY A 95 13.11 10.13 1.29
CA GLY A 95 14.13 10.34 0.27
C GLY A 95 15.57 10.26 0.77
N ASN A 96 15.94 9.21 1.51
CA ASN A 96 17.34 8.81 1.70
C ASN A 96 17.49 7.28 1.90
N GLY A 97 16.91 6.50 1.00
CA GLY A 97 17.04 5.06 0.94
C GLY A 97 16.98 4.60 -0.51
N LYS A 98 18.15 4.58 -1.16
CA LYS A 98 18.48 4.02 -2.48
C LYS A 98 17.31 3.32 -3.20
N GLY A 99 16.80 3.97 -4.24
CA GLY A 99 15.97 3.29 -5.24
C GLY A 99 16.75 2.09 -5.78
N ASN A 100 16.24 0.89 -5.53
CA ASN A 100 16.70 -0.27 -6.26
C ASN A 100 16.13 -0.10 -7.67
N LYS A 101 16.98 0.34 -8.60
CA LYS A 101 16.69 0.26 -10.03
C LYS A 101 16.55 -1.24 -10.33
N GLU A 102 15.33 -1.68 -10.57
CA GLU A 102 15.10 -2.93 -11.27
C GLU A 102 15.66 -2.75 -12.68
N ALA A 103 16.90 -3.20 -12.86
CA ALA A 103 17.53 -3.27 -14.17
C ALA A 103 16.82 -4.40 -14.93
N VAL A 104 15.84 -4.03 -15.75
CA VAL A 104 15.44 -4.88 -16.88
C VAL A 104 16.64 -4.89 -17.83
N SER A 105 17.39 -5.99 -17.78
CA SER A 105 18.37 -6.32 -18.80
C SER A 105 17.62 -6.71 -20.07
N GLU A 106 17.59 -5.78 -21.03
CA GLU A 106 17.31 -6.06 -22.44
C GLU A 106 18.36 -7.05 -22.96
N GLY A 107 17.96 -8.32 -23.08
CA GLY A 107 18.74 -9.35 -23.76
C GLY A 107 18.48 -9.30 -25.26
N LYS A 108 19.38 -8.64 -25.99
CA LYS A 108 19.45 -8.69 -27.46
C LYS A 108 20.44 -9.77 -27.87
N GLN A 109 19.95 -10.81 -28.54
CA GLN A 109 20.73 -11.61 -29.49
C GLN A 109 19.81 -12.28 -30.50
#